data_AF-A0A9D7TTT6-F1
#
_entry.id   AF-A0A9D7TTT6-F1
#
_cell.length_a   1.000
_cell.length_b   1.000
_cell.length_c   1.000
_cell.angle_alpha   90.00
_cell.angle_beta   90.00
_cell.angle_gamma   90.00
#
_symmetry.space_group_name_H-M   'P 1'
#
loop_
_entity.id
_entity.type
_entity.pdbx_description
1 polymer ?
#
loop_
_entity_poly.entity_id
_entity_poly.type
_entity_poly.pdbx_seq_one_letter_code
_entity_poly.pdbx_strand_id
1 'polypeptide(L)'
;MASPTEWSRIYEGDSLAFKIELRHTTDPKAISAWLRIGELQAERIKLADFDKKKLTDALPAIQDVALRHPTNWLNLLQSICSSFGVALVYSPCLSKAPIYGAARWTKNKTLPLIQLTDRNKDYNSFWFSFYHELGHIRYHNKSDIFIDGLAEISPDKEKEKEADDFASRMLISDAV
;
A
#
# COMPACT_ATOMS: atom_id res chain seq x y z
N MET A 1 -23.84 4.76 -1.38
CA MET A 1 -23.08 5.38 -0.26
C MET A 1 -23.17 4.40 0.89
N ALA A 2 -22.04 3.88 1.38
CA ALA A 2 -22.08 2.97 2.53
C ALA A 2 -22.37 3.79 3.79
N SER A 3 -23.37 3.39 4.55
CA SER A 3 -23.78 3.97 5.82
C SER A 3 -22.73 3.74 6.92
N PRO A 4 -22.74 4.51 8.03
CA PRO A 4 -21.87 4.26 9.19
C PRO A 4 -21.98 2.82 9.76
N THR A 5 -23.11 2.16 9.53
CA THR A 5 -23.37 0.78 9.95
C THR A 5 -22.72 -0.24 9.03
N GLU A 6 -22.69 0.01 7.72
CA GLU A 6 -21.93 -0.82 6.76
C GLU A 6 -20.42 -0.66 6.94
N TRP A 7 -19.96 0.53 7.34
CA TRP A 7 -18.58 0.79 7.74
C TRP A 7 -18.13 -0.06 8.94
N SER A 8 -19.04 -0.30 9.88
CA SER A 8 -18.79 -1.10 11.08
C SER A 8 -18.51 -2.57 10.72
N ARG A 9 -19.27 -3.11 9.76
CA ARG A 9 -19.23 -4.49 9.26
C ARG A 9 -18.04 -4.81 8.36
N ILE A 10 -17.63 -3.90 7.46
CA ILE A 10 -16.52 -4.15 6.51
C ILE A 10 -15.20 -4.40 7.25
N TYR A 11 -15.00 -3.71 8.37
CA TYR A 11 -13.80 -3.81 9.19
C TYR A 11 -14.06 -4.52 10.53
N GLU A 12 -15.11 -5.33 10.68
CA GLU A 12 -15.46 -6.04 11.93
C GLU A 12 -14.53 -7.25 12.22
N GLY A 13 -13.27 -7.13 11.79
CA GLY A 13 -12.21 -8.13 11.89
C GLY A 13 -10.83 -7.55 11.57
N ASP A 14 -10.78 -6.41 10.90
CA ASP A 14 -9.59 -5.58 10.71
C ASP A 14 -9.41 -4.69 11.94
N SER A 15 -8.64 -5.24 12.89
CA SER A 15 -8.07 -4.61 14.09
C SER A 15 -8.93 -3.49 14.70
N LEU A 16 -9.70 -3.82 15.74
CA LEU A 16 -10.32 -2.82 16.62
C LEU A 16 -9.30 -1.72 17.04
N ALA A 17 -8.03 -2.09 17.20
CA ALA A 17 -6.94 -1.16 17.50
C ALA A 17 -6.72 -0.15 16.36
N PHE A 18 -6.71 -0.57 15.10
CA PHE A 18 -6.59 0.35 13.95
C PHE A 18 -7.76 1.35 13.88
N LYS A 19 -9.00 0.90 14.17
CA LYS A 19 -10.14 1.80 14.28
C LYS A 19 -10.00 2.81 15.42
N ILE A 20 -9.41 2.38 16.54
CA ILE A 20 -9.13 3.27 17.66
C ILE A 20 -8.08 4.30 17.24
N GLU A 21 -6.96 3.88 16.66
CA GLU A 21 -5.88 4.75 16.17
C GLU A 21 -6.39 5.78 15.15
N LEU A 22 -7.17 5.34 14.16
CA LEU A 22 -7.79 6.24 13.19
C LEU A 22 -8.63 7.33 13.86
N ARG A 23 -9.39 7.03 14.92
CA ARG A 23 -10.19 8.03 15.64
C ARG A 23 -9.35 9.12 16.30
N HIS A 24 -8.08 8.85 16.55
CA HIS A 24 -7.13 9.81 17.13
C HIS A 24 -6.38 10.64 16.08
N THR A 25 -6.56 10.34 14.79
CA THR A 25 -6.00 11.15 13.70
C THR A 25 -6.77 12.46 13.53
N THR A 26 -6.12 13.46 12.92
CA THR A 26 -6.70 14.79 12.71
C THR A 26 -7.95 14.76 11.80
N ASP A 27 -8.00 13.86 10.79
CA ASP A 27 -9.11 13.81 9.81
C ASP A 27 -9.53 12.35 9.47
N PRO A 28 -10.11 11.60 10.41
CA PRO A 28 -10.48 10.19 10.22
C PRO A 28 -11.42 9.97 9.04
N LYS A 29 -12.29 10.93 8.73
CA LYS A 29 -13.23 10.85 7.60
C LYS A 29 -12.52 10.92 6.25
N ALA A 30 -11.52 11.79 6.12
CA ALA A 30 -10.76 11.93 4.87
C ALA A 30 -9.91 10.68 4.62
N ILE A 31 -9.23 10.19 5.66
CA ILE A 31 -8.44 8.95 5.61
C ILE A 31 -9.33 7.75 5.26
N SER A 32 -10.48 7.62 5.94
CA SER A 32 -11.48 6.57 5.66
C SER A 32 -11.98 6.61 4.22
N ALA A 33 -12.31 7.79 3.71
CA ALA A 33 -12.75 7.95 2.33
C ALA A 33 -11.64 7.53 1.33
N TRP A 34 -10.40 7.93 1.61
CA TRP A 34 -9.25 7.56 0.78
C TRP A 34 -9.01 6.05 0.76
N LEU A 35 -9.02 5.38 1.92
CA LEU A 35 -8.90 3.92 2.01
C LEU A 35 -10.03 3.20 1.24
N ARG A 36 -11.27 3.71 1.34
CA ARG A 36 -12.40 3.12 0.64
C ARG A 36 -12.30 3.26 -0.88
N ILE A 37 -11.78 4.39 -1.37
CA ILE A 37 -11.51 4.58 -2.80
C ILE A 37 -10.54 3.50 -3.29
N GLY A 38 -9.48 3.23 -2.52
CA GLY A 38 -8.51 2.19 -2.85
C GLY A 38 -9.12 0.80 -2.96
N GLU A 39 -9.99 0.43 -2.02
CA GLU A 39 -10.70 -0.85 -2.05
C GLU A 39 -11.60 -1.00 -3.28
N LEU A 40 -12.40 0.02 -3.57
CA LEU A 40 -13.30 0.02 -4.73
C LEU A 40 -12.54 -0.05 -6.06
N GLN A 41 -11.35 0.53 -6.13
CA GLN A 41 -10.48 0.44 -7.30
C GLN A 41 -9.82 -0.94 -7.39
N ALA A 42 -9.33 -1.48 -6.27
CA ALA A 42 -8.74 -2.82 -6.20
C ALA A 42 -9.73 -3.92 -6.63
N GLU A 43 -11.01 -3.79 -6.29
CA GLU A 43 -12.07 -4.72 -6.70
C GLU A 43 -12.24 -4.84 -8.22
N ARG A 44 -11.77 -3.84 -8.99
CA ARG A 44 -11.86 -3.82 -10.45
C ARG A 44 -10.61 -4.40 -11.14
N ILE A 45 -9.56 -4.68 -10.38
CA ILE A 45 -8.31 -5.23 -10.90
C ILE A 45 -8.42 -6.75 -10.93
N LYS A 46 -8.11 -7.35 -12.08
CA LYS A 46 -7.99 -8.80 -12.20
C LYS A 46 -6.63 -9.23 -11.66
N LEU A 47 -6.65 -10.01 -10.59
CA LEU A 47 -5.45 -10.49 -9.89
C LEU A 47 -5.29 -12.00 -10.07
N ALA A 48 -4.04 -12.46 -10.05
CA ALA A 48 -3.74 -13.85 -9.72
C ALA A 48 -3.92 -14.09 -8.21
N ASP A 49 -3.87 -15.35 -7.77
CA ASP A 49 -3.75 -15.66 -6.35
C ASP A 49 -2.42 -15.13 -5.82
N PHE A 50 -2.43 -14.63 -4.58
CA PHE A 50 -1.22 -14.11 -3.97
C PHE A 50 -0.16 -15.19 -3.81
N ASP A 51 1.02 -14.92 -4.35
CA ASP A 51 2.16 -15.82 -4.30
C ASP A 51 3.42 -15.05 -3.89
N LYS A 52 3.85 -15.27 -2.64
CA LYS A 52 5.04 -14.62 -2.06
C LYS A 52 6.33 -14.97 -2.81
N LYS A 53 6.42 -16.17 -3.41
CA LYS A 53 7.57 -16.57 -4.23
C LYS A 53 7.57 -15.76 -5.52
N LYS A 54 6.44 -15.68 -6.23
CA LYS A 54 6.34 -14.85 -7.44
C LYS A 54 6.60 -13.38 -7.18
N LEU A 55 6.16 -12.84 -6.05
CA LEU A 55 6.52 -11.48 -5.61
C LEU A 55 8.04 -11.33 -5.54
N THR A 56 8.73 -12.28 -4.90
CA THR A 56 10.19 -12.28 -4.79
C THR A 56 10.87 -12.35 -6.16
N ASP A 57 10.40 -13.27 -7.01
CA ASP A 57 10.96 -13.49 -8.34
C ASP A 57 10.72 -12.30 -9.28
N ALA A 58 9.69 -11.48 -9.01
CA ALA A 58 9.35 -10.30 -9.79
C ALA A 58 10.15 -9.04 -9.41
N LEU A 59 10.87 -9.02 -8.29
CA LEU A 59 11.61 -7.83 -7.83
C LEU A 59 12.58 -7.27 -8.91
N PRO A 60 13.38 -8.09 -9.63
CA PRO A 60 14.25 -7.57 -10.67
C PRO A 60 13.48 -6.89 -11.82
N ALA A 61 12.31 -7.41 -12.18
CA ALA A 61 11.47 -6.79 -13.21
C ALA A 61 10.88 -5.46 -12.74
N ILE A 62 10.55 -5.33 -11.46
CA ILE A 62 10.09 -4.07 -10.86
C ILE A 62 11.22 -3.04 -10.86
N GLN A 63 12.44 -3.44 -10.46
CA GLN A 63 13.63 -2.59 -10.49
C GLN A 63 13.93 -2.11 -11.90
N ASP A 64 13.84 -2.98 -12.90
CA ASP A 64 14.03 -2.61 -14.30
C ASP A 64 12.98 -1.58 -14.80
N VAL A 65 11.73 -1.65 -14.31
CA VAL A 65 10.72 -0.60 -14.57
C VAL A 65 11.10 0.72 -13.88
N ALA A 66 11.60 0.66 -12.64
CA ALA A 66 12.08 1.83 -11.91
C ALA A 66 13.34 2.46 -12.53
N LEU A 67 14.22 1.68 -13.14
CA LEU A 67 15.42 2.18 -13.77
C LEU A 67 15.12 2.78 -15.15
N ARG A 68 14.40 2.04 -16.00
CA ARG A 68 14.13 2.47 -17.39
C ARG A 68 13.02 3.50 -17.50
N HIS A 69 12.13 3.56 -16.51
CA HIS A 69 11.00 4.47 -16.43
C HIS A 69 10.28 4.72 -17.78
N PRO A 70 9.77 3.66 -18.44
CA PRO A 70 9.10 3.83 -19.71
C PRO A 70 7.83 4.68 -19.56
N THR A 71 7.33 5.27 -20.64
CA THR A 71 6.13 6.14 -20.59
C THR A 71 4.89 5.46 -20.00
N ASN A 72 4.82 4.13 -20.05
CA ASN A 72 3.76 3.30 -19.46
C ASN A 72 4.18 2.57 -18.17
N TRP A 73 5.22 3.05 -17.47
CA TRP A 73 5.80 2.39 -16.29
C TRP A 73 4.76 1.98 -15.24
N LEU A 74 3.75 2.82 -14.98
CA LEU A 74 2.73 2.54 -13.97
C LEU A 74 1.86 1.34 -14.37
N ASN A 75 1.47 1.26 -15.64
CA ASN A 75 0.71 0.11 -16.15
C ASN A 75 1.52 -1.18 -16.10
N LEU A 76 2.83 -1.10 -16.41
CA LEU A 76 3.74 -2.25 -16.30
C LEU A 76 3.87 -2.70 -14.85
N LEU A 77 4.09 -1.76 -13.92
CA LEU A 77 4.18 -2.03 -12.49
C LEU A 77 2.90 -2.69 -11.97
N GLN A 78 1.73 -2.15 -12.30
CA GLN A 78 0.43 -2.73 -11.94
C GLN A 78 0.23 -4.13 -12.52
N SER A 79 0.66 -4.37 -13.76
CA SER A 79 0.60 -5.69 -14.39
C SER A 79 1.51 -6.70 -13.66
N ILE A 80 2.72 -6.29 -13.30
CA ILE A 80 3.66 -7.13 -12.55
C ILE A 80 3.06 -7.46 -11.18
N CYS A 81 2.56 -6.46 -10.43
CA CYS A 81 1.89 -6.67 -9.13
C CYS A 81 0.69 -7.62 -9.23
N SER A 82 -0.14 -7.43 -10.26
CA SER A 82 -1.32 -8.27 -10.49
C SER A 82 -0.96 -9.73 -10.76
N SER A 83 0.20 -9.98 -11.38
CA SER A 83 0.67 -11.34 -11.72
C SER A 83 1.06 -12.19 -10.50
N PHE A 84 1.42 -11.54 -9.38
CA PHE A 84 1.68 -12.20 -8.09
C PHE A 84 0.59 -11.91 -7.05
N GLY A 85 -0.54 -11.36 -7.49
CA GLY A 85 -1.76 -11.22 -6.69
C GLY A 85 -1.83 -10.01 -5.77
N VAL A 86 -1.04 -8.96 -6.01
CA VAL A 86 -1.14 -7.67 -5.28
C VAL A 86 -1.87 -6.64 -6.14
N ALA A 87 -2.94 -6.05 -5.58
CA ALA A 87 -3.56 -4.87 -6.18
C ALA A 87 -2.69 -3.64 -5.90
N LEU A 88 -2.19 -3.00 -6.95
CA LEU A 88 -1.54 -1.70 -6.85
C LEU A 88 -2.50 -0.61 -7.36
N VAL A 89 -2.86 0.31 -6.47
CA VAL A 89 -3.76 1.41 -6.75
C VAL A 89 -3.05 2.74 -6.55
N TYR A 90 -3.22 3.64 -7.52
CA TYR A 90 -2.77 5.01 -7.43
C TYR A 90 -3.98 5.94 -7.35
N SER A 91 -4.06 6.76 -6.31
CA SER A 91 -5.24 7.58 -6.02
C SER A 91 -4.83 8.99 -5.58
N PRO A 92 -5.54 10.05 -5.99
CA PRO A 92 -5.24 11.40 -5.56
C PRO A 92 -5.23 11.52 -4.03
N CYS A 93 -4.28 12.28 -3.50
CA CYS A 93 -4.25 12.68 -2.11
C CYS A 93 -5.51 13.51 -1.82
N LEU A 94 -6.33 13.08 -0.87
CA LEU A 94 -7.44 13.91 -0.40
C LEU A 94 -6.89 15.04 0.46
N SER A 95 -7.51 16.22 0.38
CA SER A 95 -7.15 17.31 1.29
C SER A 95 -7.33 16.82 2.73
N LYS A 96 -6.32 17.09 3.55
CA LYS A 96 -6.24 16.63 4.96
C LYS A 96 -6.02 15.14 5.19
N ALA A 97 -5.68 14.36 4.17
CA ALA A 97 -5.11 13.02 4.34
C ALA A 97 -3.65 13.05 3.87
N PRO A 98 -2.70 13.52 4.71
CA PRO A 98 -1.28 13.62 4.35
C PRO A 98 -0.63 12.22 4.36
N ILE A 99 -1.14 11.33 3.54
CA ILE A 99 -0.69 9.94 3.43
C ILE A 99 0.26 9.84 2.24
N TYR A 100 1.31 9.04 2.36
CA TYR A 100 2.16 8.68 1.23
C TYR A 100 1.68 7.39 0.58
N GLY A 101 1.47 6.36 1.41
CA GLY A 101 0.96 5.07 1.00
C GLY A 101 0.21 4.34 2.12
N ALA A 102 -0.40 3.22 1.75
CA ALA A 102 -0.94 2.25 2.68
C ALA A 102 -0.90 0.82 2.11
N ALA A 103 -0.37 -0.11 2.90
CA ALA A 103 -0.39 -1.54 2.65
C ALA A 103 -1.37 -2.22 3.60
N ARG A 104 -2.29 -3.01 3.03
CA ARG A 104 -3.28 -3.77 3.82
C ARG A 104 -3.79 -4.98 3.08
N TRP A 105 -4.32 -5.93 3.83
CA TRP A 105 -5.07 -7.05 3.27
C TRP A 105 -6.56 -6.81 3.41
N THR A 106 -7.29 -6.95 2.31
CA THR A 106 -8.74 -6.74 2.24
C THR A 106 -9.45 -8.04 1.90
N LYS A 107 -10.79 -8.02 1.81
CA LYS A 107 -11.64 -9.19 1.54
C LYS A 107 -11.30 -10.37 2.46
N ASN A 108 -11.42 -10.18 3.77
CA ASN A 108 -11.10 -11.20 4.77
C ASN A 108 -9.67 -11.75 4.63
N LYS A 109 -8.69 -10.86 4.46
CA LYS A 109 -7.25 -11.20 4.38
C LYS A 109 -6.85 -12.05 3.17
N THR A 110 -7.61 -11.96 2.09
CA THR A 110 -7.33 -12.70 0.84
C THR A 110 -6.70 -11.82 -0.24
N LEU A 111 -6.95 -10.50 -0.22
CA LEU A 111 -6.51 -9.58 -1.26
C LEU A 111 -5.51 -8.55 -0.69
N PRO A 112 -4.21 -8.68 -0.95
CA PRO A 112 -3.22 -7.66 -0.59
C PRO A 112 -3.34 -6.45 -1.52
N LEU A 113 -3.41 -5.27 -0.91
CA LEU A 113 -3.62 -3.98 -1.55
C LEU A 113 -2.54 -3.00 -1.11
N ILE A 114 -1.83 -2.45 -2.10
CA ILE A 114 -0.96 -1.29 -1.95
C ILE A 114 -1.68 -0.11 -2.58
N GLN A 115 -1.92 0.94 -1.79
CA GLN A 115 -2.51 2.17 -2.26
C GLN A 115 -1.51 3.31 -2.08
N LEU A 116 -1.15 4.00 -3.15
CA LEU A 116 -0.22 5.12 -3.14
C LEU A 116 -0.95 6.43 -3.50
N THR A 117 -0.39 7.53 -3.01
CA THR A 117 -0.88 8.88 -3.33
C THR A 117 -0.06 9.57 -4.42
N ASP A 118 -0.62 10.65 -4.96
CA ASP A 118 0.09 11.60 -5.82
C ASP A 118 0.86 12.69 -5.07
N ARG A 119 1.02 12.52 -3.76
CA ARG A 119 1.68 13.49 -2.90
C ARG A 119 3.16 13.63 -3.28
N ASN A 120 3.66 14.86 -3.18
CA ASN A 120 5.03 15.29 -3.52
C ASN A 120 5.46 15.16 -5.00
N LYS A 121 4.71 14.43 -5.86
CA LYS A 121 4.97 14.28 -7.32
C LYS A 121 6.43 13.96 -7.68
N ASP A 122 7.19 13.42 -6.73
CA ASP A 122 8.60 13.13 -6.89
C ASP A 122 8.79 11.65 -7.17
N TYR A 123 9.66 11.37 -8.14
CA TYR A 123 9.91 10.05 -8.65
C TYR A 123 10.53 9.12 -7.60
N ASN A 124 11.54 9.63 -6.90
CA ASN A 124 12.25 8.86 -5.89
C ASN A 124 11.34 8.59 -4.68
N SER A 125 10.56 9.60 -4.28
CA SER A 125 9.57 9.48 -3.23
C SER A 125 8.51 8.42 -3.58
N PHE A 126 8.03 8.37 -4.82
CA PHE A 126 7.10 7.33 -5.26
C PHE A 126 7.68 5.93 -5.08
N TRP A 127 8.89 5.68 -5.60
CA TRP A 127 9.46 4.33 -5.55
C TRP A 127 9.84 3.92 -4.14
N PHE A 128 10.30 4.86 -3.31
CA PHE A 128 10.53 4.59 -1.90
C PHE A 128 9.24 4.14 -1.21
N SER A 129 8.16 4.92 -1.33
CA SER A 129 6.86 4.56 -0.76
C SER A 129 6.35 3.24 -1.33
N PHE A 130 6.44 3.02 -2.65
CA PHE A 130 6.03 1.75 -3.26
C PHE A 130 6.77 0.55 -2.65
N TYR A 131 8.10 0.61 -2.57
CA TYR A 131 8.86 -0.50 -2.01
C TYR A 131 8.65 -0.66 -0.50
N HIS A 132 8.46 0.43 0.23
CA HIS A 132 8.11 0.42 1.64
C HIS A 132 6.78 -0.36 1.85
N GLU A 133 5.73 0.01 1.11
CA GLU A 133 4.44 -0.70 1.17
C GLU A 133 4.54 -2.16 0.69
N LEU A 134 5.36 -2.44 -0.33
CA LEU A 134 5.63 -3.80 -0.76
C LEU A 134 6.39 -4.61 0.30
N GLY A 135 7.25 -3.96 1.07
CA GLY A 135 7.95 -4.50 2.23
C GLY A 135 6.96 -5.01 3.28
N HIS A 136 5.93 -4.22 3.59
CA HIS A 136 4.87 -4.64 4.51
C HIS A 136 4.12 -5.89 4.02
N ILE A 137 3.74 -5.94 2.74
CA ILE A 137 3.10 -7.14 2.16
C ILE A 137 4.03 -8.35 2.18
N ARG A 138 5.34 -8.12 1.99
CA ARG A 138 6.36 -9.17 1.92
C ARG A 138 6.68 -9.76 3.28
N TYR A 139 6.89 -8.94 4.31
CA TYR A 139 7.48 -9.35 5.58
C TYR A 139 6.47 -9.53 6.70
N HIS A 140 5.34 -8.80 6.67
CA HIS A 140 4.45 -8.70 7.83
C HIS A 140 3.13 -9.46 7.69
N ASN A 141 2.38 -9.53 8.78
CA ASN A 141 1.19 -10.38 8.87
C ASN A 141 -0.01 -9.76 8.14
N LYS A 142 -0.88 -10.64 7.63
CA LYS A 142 -2.10 -10.22 6.91
C LYS A 142 -3.13 -9.48 7.77
N SER A 143 -2.97 -9.48 9.09
CA SER A 143 -3.82 -8.75 10.03
C SER A 143 -3.47 -7.28 10.15
N ASP A 144 -2.30 -6.91 9.66
CA ASP A 144 -1.72 -5.60 9.92
C ASP A 144 -2.14 -4.63 8.81
N ILE A 145 -2.43 -3.39 9.20
CA ILE A 145 -2.73 -2.28 8.29
C ILE A 145 -1.65 -1.24 8.54
N PHE A 146 -0.95 -0.86 7.48
CA PHE A 146 0.11 0.13 7.51
C PHE A 146 -0.33 1.36 6.73
N ILE A 147 -0.07 2.55 7.29
CA ILE A 147 -0.36 3.84 6.64
C ILE A 147 0.82 4.77 6.92
N ASP A 148 1.54 5.14 5.87
CA ASP A 148 2.64 6.09 5.96
C ASP A 148 2.15 7.55 5.88
N GLY A 149 2.73 8.42 6.70
CA GLY A 149 2.46 9.87 6.75
C GLY A 149 1.53 10.33 7.87
N LEU A 150 1.07 9.43 8.75
CA LEU A 150 0.24 9.76 9.92
C LEU A 150 1.05 9.61 11.21
N ALA A 151 1.44 10.74 11.81
CA ALA A 151 2.23 10.76 13.05
C ALA A 151 1.43 10.28 14.28
N GLU A 152 0.10 10.29 14.19
CA GLU A 152 -0.82 9.93 15.28
C GLU A 152 -1.08 8.42 15.37
N ILE A 153 -0.72 7.65 14.34
CA ILE A 153 -0.71 6.19 14.39
C ILE A 153 0.67 5.80 14.89
N SER A 154 0.76 5.07 16.00
CA SER A 154 2.05 4.60 16.53
C SER A 154 2.38 3.27 15.88
N PRO A 155 3.20 3.23 14.82
CA PRO A 155 3.46 2.00 14.12
C PRO A 155 4.47 1.14 14.90
N ASP A 156 4.48 -0.15 14.60
CA ASP A 156 5.49 -1.06 15.12
C ASP A 156 6.85 -0.67 14.52
N LYS A 157 7.69 -0.04 15.33
CA LYS A 157 8.97 0.55 14.89
C LYS A 157 9.90 -0.46 14.23
N GLU A 158 9.83 -1.73 14.61
CA GLU A 158 10.66 -2.77 14.00
C GLU A 158 10.18 -3.06 12.57
N LYS A 159 8.85 -3.17 12.38
CA LYS A 159 8.24 -3.40 11.07
C LYS A 159 8.48 -2.23 10.11
N GLU A 160 8.32 -1.00 10.57
CA GLU A 160 8.62 0.20 9.77
C GLU A 160 10.08 0.20 9.33
N LYS A 161 10.99 -0.10 10.26
CA LYS A 161 12.42 -0.17 9.94
C LYS A 161 12.73 -1.26 8.90
N GLU A 162 12.10 -2.42 9.00
CA GLU A 162 12.28 -3.49 8.00
C GLU A 162 11.77 -3.07 6.60
N ALA A 163 10.64 -2.36 6.54
CA ALA A 163 10.08 -1.82 5.31
C ALA A 163 10.99 -0.74 4.69
N ASP A 164 11.50 0.17 5.51
CA ASP A 164 12.47 1.21 5.10
C ASP A 164 13.80 0.63 4.61
N ASP A 165 14.35 -0.34 5.33
CA ASP A 165 15.59 -1.02 4.95
C ASP A 165 15.39 -1.78 3.62
N PHE A 166 14.22 -2.40 3.43
CA PHE A 166 13.87 -3.04 2.17
C PHE A 166 13.75 -2.04 1.02
N ALA A 167 13.00 -0.95 1.21
CA ALA A 167 12.87 0.11 0.21
C ALA A 167 14.21 0.69 -0.20
N SER A 168 15.05 1.00 0.79
CA SER A 168 16.41 1.51 0.57
C SER A 168 17.26 0.53 -0.23
N ARG A 169 17.23 -0.78 0.11
CA ARG A 169 17.98 -1.79 -0.66
C ARG A 169 17.52 -1.90 -2.10
N MET A 170 16.21 -1.86 -2.36
CA MET A 170 15.67 -1.96 -3.73
C MET A 170 16.10 -0.78 -4.61
N LEU A 171 16.20 0.43 -4.02
CA LEU A 171 16.64 1.64 -4.73
C LEU A 171 18.15 1.75 -4.88
N ILE A 172 18.94 1.27 -3.91
CA ILE A 172 20.41 1.37 -3.93
C ILE A 172 21.04 0.25 -4.78
N SER A 173 20.36 -0.89 -4.94
CA SER A 173 20.86 -2.02 -5.73
C SER A 173 21.05 -1.71 -7.23
N ASP A 174 20.64 -0.53 -7.70
CA ASP A 174 20.91 -0.03 -9.06
C ASP A 174 22.31 0.63 -9.20
N ALA A 175 23.17 0.54 -8.18
CA ALA A 175 24.50 1.16 -8.16
C ALA A 175 25.70 0.20 -8.33
N VAL A 176 25.51 -1.04 -8.79
CA VAL A 176 26.62 -1.98 -9.08
C VAL A 176 26.48 -2.64 -10.44
#